data_AF-A0A938AHJ7-F1
#
_entry.id   AF-A0A938AHJ7-F1
#
_cell.length_a   1.000
_cell.length_b   1.000
_cell.length_c   1.000
_cell.angle_alpha   90.00
_cell.angle_beta   90.00
_cell.angle_gamma   90.00
#
_symmetry.space_group_name_H-M   'P 1'
#
loop_
_entity.id
_entity.type
_entity.pdbx_description
1 polymer ?
#
loop_
_entity_poly.entity_id
_entity_poly.type
_entity_poly.pdbx_seq_one_letter_code
_entity_poly.pdbx_strand_id
1 'polypeptide(L)'
;MSAHDDAQREERRFLLDSLRDLERERQAGDIDEHDFETLRDDYTARVALLTKQLDADSGRRSDVGNRFGRRAVTALVVVLLGLAAGWFVADNSGQRLPGQSATGGIEQSTATLLSQARLLNFNDPAQAITLYTEVLKIEPDNPEALTYRSWLLALSSREASEDIKKVALATALTDITRAIEVDNTYTDAFCLLGIINFRFLDDAELAKPPLDKCLAGNPPHEVLGLVNSIVDQVNAAVAGK
;
A
#
# COMPACT_ATOMS: atom_id res chain seq x y z
N MET A 1 -45.68 14.27 42.48
CA MET A 1 -44.50 14.14 43.35
C MET A 1 -44.75 12.93 44.24
N SER A 2 -43.95 11.87 44.13
CA SER A 2 -44.18 10.64 44.92
C SER A 2 -43.65 10.84 46.34
N ALA A 3 -44.36 10.37 47.36
CA ALA A 3 -43.91 10.41 48.76
C ALA A 3 -42.52 9.77 48.96
N HIS A 4 -42.12 8.87 48.07
CA HIS A 4 -40.80 8.23 48.05
C HIS A 4 -39.67 9.19 47.65
N ASP A 5 -39.88 10.06 46.65
CA ASP A 5 -38.87 11.04 46.20
C ASP A 5 -38.56 12.05 47.31
N ASP A 6 -39.59 12.48 48.05
CA ASP A 6 -39.44 13.51 49.07
C ASP A 6 -38.66 12.96 50.27
N ALA A 7 -38.92 11.71 50.67
CA ALA A 7 -38.13 11.00 51.68
C ALA A 7 -36.65 10.88 51.28
N GLN A 8 -36.35 10.53 50.03
CA GLN A 8 -34.97 10.45 49.53
C GLN A 8 -34.27 11.82 49.50
N ARG A 9 -34.98 12.91 49.18
CA ARG A 9 -34.40 14.27 49.22
C ARG A 9 -34.11 14.74 50.63
N GLU A 10 -34.95 14.36 51.59
CA GLU A 10 -34.76 14.65 53.01
C GLU A 10 -33.58 13.88 53.58
N GLU A 11 -33.48 12.57 53.31
CA GLU A 11 -32.34 11.74 53.70
C GLU A 11 -31.02 12.27 53.12
N ARG A 12 -30.99 12.68 51.84
CA ARG A 12 -29.80 13.32 51.25
C ARG A 12 -29.40 14.60 51.98
N ARG A 13 -30.39 15.43 52.36
CA ARG A 13 -30.13 16.68 53.06
C ARG A 13 -29.55 16.43 54.44
N PHE A 14 -30.11 15.46 55.17
CA PHE A 14 -29.60 15.02 56.47
C PHE A 14 -28.15 14.56 56.36
N LEU A 15 -27.83 13.66 55.43
CA LEU A 15 -26.46 13.14 55.25
C LEU A 15 -25.45 14.24 54.89
N LEU A 16 -25.82 15.21 54.06
CA LEU A 16 -24.96 16.34 53.72
C LEU A 16 -24.74 17.28 54.91
N ASP A 17 -25.73 17.40 55.80
CA ASP A 17 -25.59 18.20 57.01
C ASP A 17 -24.72 17.50 58.05
N SER A 18 -24.89 16.18 58.23
CA SER A 18 -24.04 15.34 59.06
C SER A 18 -22.58 15.34 58.59
N LEU A 19 -22.32 15.33 57.27
CA LEU A 19 -20.95 15.45 56.73
C LEU A 19 -20.29 16.80 57.07
N ARG A 20 -21.07 17.90 57.08
CA ARG A 20 -20.55 19.22 57.48
C ARG A 20 -20.33 19.30 58.98
N ASP A 21 -21.14 18.61 59.77
CA ASP A 21 -20.96 18.54 61.23
C ASP A 21 -19.71 17.73 61.59
N LEU A 22 -19.54 16.57 60.96
CA LEU A 22 -18.36 15.71 61.12
C LEU A 22 -17.04 16.45 60.82
N GLU A 23 -17.02 17.29 59.78
CA GLU A 23 -15.85 18.12 59.46
C GLU A 23 -15.60 19.20 60.52
N ARG A 24 -16.65 19.75 61.14
CA ARG A 24 -16.49 20.71 62.25
C ARG A 24 -15.95 20.03 63.51
N GLU A 25 -16.46 18.85 63.84
CA GLU A 25 -16.00 18.07 64.99
C GLU A 25 -14.53 17.64 64.84
N ARG A 26 -14.10 17.28 63.61
CA ARG A 26 -12.69 17.04 63.30
C ARG A 26 -11.83 18.29 63.50
N GLN A 27 -12.27 19.45 63.02
CA GLN A 27 -11.55 20.72 63.16
C GLN A 27 -11.47 21.18 64.63
N ALA A 28 -12.47 20.85 65.44
CA ALA A 28 -12.46 21.06 66.88
C ALA A 28 -11.56 20.07 67.64
N GLY A 29 -11.19 18.95 67.01
CA GLY A 29 -10.39 17.89 67.61
C GLY A 29 -11.19 16.91 68.48
N ASP A 30 -12.52 16.90 68.34
CA ASP A 30 -13.42 16.06 69.14
C ASP A 30 -13.50 14.61 68.64
N ILE A 31 -13.06 14.36 67.39
CA ILE A 31 -12.96 13.03 66.78
C ILE A 31 -11.55 12.81 66.24
N ASP A 32 -11.07 11.57 66.26
CA ASP A 32 -9.77 11.24 65.67
C ASP A 32 -9.85 11.06 64.15
N GLU A 33 -8.69 11.07 63.51
CA GLU A 33 -8.57 11.02 62.05
C GLU A 33 -9.10 9.71 61.46
N HIS A 34 -8.93 8.59 62.17
CA HIS A 34 -9.33 7.27 61.67
C HIS A 34 -10.85 7.09 61.70
N ASP A 35 -11.48 7.55 62.78
CA ASP A 35 -12.94 7.56 62.93
C ASP A 35 -13.57 8.55 61.94
N PHE A 36 -12.95 9.72 61.73
CA PHE A 36 -13.36 10.68 60.70
C PHE A 36 -13.38 10.06 59.30
N GLU A 37 -12.28 9.42 58.88
CA GLU A 37 -12.17 8.81 57.55
C GLU A 37 -13.24 7.73 57.34
N THR A 38 -13.44 6.87 58.33
CA THR A 38 -14.41 5.77 58.27
C THR A 38 -15.85 6.28 58.11
N LEU A 39 -16.25 7.27 58.92
CA LEU A 39 -17.60 7.84 58.87
C LEU A 39 -17.83 8.69 57.61
N ARG A 40 -16.83 9.47 57.20
CA ARG A 40 -16.90 10.28 55.99
C ARG A 40 -17.10 9.41 54.75
N ASP A 41 -16.39 8.30 54.66
CA ASP A 41 -16.45 7.44 53.47
C ASP A 41 -17.82 6.74 53.34
N ASP A 42 -18.42 6.27 54.45
CA ASP A 42 -19.77 5.68 54.45
C ASP A 42 -20.85 6.70 54.04
N TYR A 43 -20.82 7.89 54.65
CA TYR A 43 -21.77 8.96 54.30
C TYR A 43 -21.61 9.44 52.86
N THR A 44 -20.38 9.55 52.36
CA THR A 44 -20.10 9.95 50.97
C THR A 44 -20.63 8.92 49.98
N ALA A 45 -20.41 7.63 50.25
CA ALA A 45 -20.94 6.55 49.42
C ALA A 45 -22.48 6.57 49.38
N ARG A 46 -23.13 6.79 50.53
CA ARG A 46 -24.61 6.83 50.63
C ARG A 46 -25.22 8.05 49.92
N VAL A 47 -24.60 9.23 50.03
CA VAL A 47 -25.00 10.43 49.29
C VAL A 47 -24.86 10.24 47.78
N ALA A 48 -23.79 9.58 47.31
CA ALA A 48 -23.59 9.29 45.90
C ALA A 48 -24.68 8.36 45.34
N LEU A 49 -25.08 7.33 46.11
CA LEU A 49 -26.17 6.43 45.74
C LEU A 49 -27.52 7.14 45.64
N LEU A 50 -27.87 7.96 46.64
CA LEU A 50 -29.15 8.72 46.63
C LEU A 50 -29.20 9.76 45.51
N THR A 51 -28.08 10.42 45.22
CA THR A 51 -27.98 11.40 44.13
C THR A 51 -28.22 10.72 42.77
N LYS A 52 -27.61 9.56 42.54
CA LYS A 52 -27.82 8.78 41.31
C LYS A 52 -29.27 8.31 41.15
N GLN A 53 -29.94 7.92 42.23
CA GLN A 53 -31.35 7.51 42.20
C GLN A 53 -32.29 8.69 41.88
N LEU A 54 -32.06 9.86 42.50
CA LEU A 54 -32.82 11.08 42.21
C LEU A 54 -32.58 11.60 40.79
N ASP A 55 -31.36 11.50 40.26
CA ASP A 55 -31.04 11.87 38.88
C ASP A 55 -31.71 10.92 37.88
N ALA A 56 -31.77 9.62 38.18
CA ALA A 56 -32.45 8.62 37.37
C ALA A 56 -33.98 8.86 37.32
N ASP A 57 -34.61 9.20 38.45
CA ASP A 57 -36.05 9.48 38.51
C ASP A 57 -36.41 10.86 37.93
N SER A 58 -35.52 11.85 38.05
CA SER A 58 -35.66 13.16 37.40
C SER A 58 -35.52 13.06 35.88
N GLY A 59 -34.61 12.19 35.40
CA GLY A 59 -34.45 11.87 33.98
C GLY A 59 -35.62 11.11 33.38
N ARG A 60 -36.38 10.35 34.20
CA ARG A 60 -37.58 9.62 33.77
C ARG A 60 -38.83 10.51 33.65
N ARG A 61 -38.86 11.66 34.34
CA ARG A 61 -40.02 12.57 34.41
C ARG A 61 -39.94 13.76 33.45
N SER A 62 -38.81 13.95 32.77
CA SER A 62 -38.55 15.10 31.89
C SER A 62 -38.59 14.79 30.39
N ASP A 63 -39.10 13.62 29.97
CA ASP A 63 -39.33 13.31 28.56
C ASP A 63 -40.76 13.63 28.10
N VAL A 64 -41.13 14.91 28.16
CA VAL A 64 -42.14 15.47 27.24
C VAL A 64 -41.66 16.84 26.77
N GLY A 65 -40.93 16.85 25.65
CA GLY A 65 -40.87 18.01 24.77
C GLY A 65 -39.52 18.70 24.61
N ASN A 66 -38.63 18.15 23.76
CA ASN A 66 -37.82 18.97 22.84
C ASN A 66 -37.16 18.11 21.73
N ARG A 67 -37.98 17.50 20.86
CA ARG A 67 -37.47 16.68 19.75
C ARG A 67 -36.86 17.51 18.61
N PHE A 68 -37.12 18.83 18.54
CA PHE A 68 -36.61 19.69 17.48
C PHE A 68 -35.22 20.28 17.76
N GLY A 69 -34.94 20.72 18.99
CA GLY A 69 -33.62 21.25 19.38
C GLY A 69 -32.52 20.18 19.35
N ARG A 70 -32.83 18.96 19.82
CA ARG A 70 -31.89 17.83 19.76
C ARG A 70 -31.54 17.43 18.33
N ARG A 71 -32.52 17.43 17.41
CA ARG A 71 -32.30 17.08 16.00
C ARG A 71 -31.43 18.11 15.27
N ALA A 72 -31.65 19.40 15.53
CA ALA A 72 -30.85 20.47 14.95
C ALA A 72 -29.39 20.44 15.43
N VAL A 73 -29.16 20.18 16.73
CA VAL A 73 -27.80 20.05 17.28
C VAL A 73 -27.11 18.80 16.75
N THR A 74 -27.79 17.65 16.68
CA THR A 74 -27.20 16.45 16.05
C THR A 74 -26.90 16.66 14.57
N ALA A 75 -27.78 17.34 13.82
CA ALA A 75 -27.52 17.62 12.40
C ALA A 75 -26.30 18.53 12.21
N LEU A 76 -26.15 19.57 13.05
CA LEU A 76 -25.00 20.47 13.00
C LEU A 76 -23.68 19.74 13.33
N VAL A 77 -23.69 18.91 14.36
CA VAL A 77 -22.51 18.11 14.77
C VAL A 77 -22.12 17.11 13.68
N VAL A 78 -23.10 16.44 13.05
CA VAL A 78 -22.85 15.50 11.94
C VAL A 78 -22.30 16.21 10.70
N VAL A 79 -22.82 17.40 10.37
CA VAL A 79 -22.30 18.20 9.24
C VAL A 79 -20.87 18.66 9.52
N LEU A 80 -20.57 19.15 10.72
CA LEU A 80 -19.21 19.57 11.09
C LEU A 80 -18.22 18.40 11.11
N LEU A 81 -18.62 17.23 11.63
CA LEU A 81 -17.82 16.01 11.55
C LEU A 81 -17.63 15.54 10.11
N GLY A 82 -18.66 15.61 9.27
CA GLY A 82 -18.59 15.24 7.86
C GLY A 82 -17.68 16.16 7.05
N LEU A 83 -17.72 17.46 7.29
CA LEU A 83 -16.83 18.43 6.65
C LEU A 83 -15.38 18.27 7.13
N ALA A 84 -15.16 18.05 8.43
CA ALA A 84 -13.83 17.79 8.97
C ALA A 84 -13.23 16.48 8.45
N ALA A 85 -14.02 15.40 8.41
CA ALA A 85 -13.61 14.12 7.83
C ALA A 85 -13.39 14.24 6.32
N GLY A 86 -14.26 14.94 5.60
CA GLY A 86 -14.11 15.17 4.15
C GLY A 86 -12.87 16.00 3.81
N TRP A 87 -12.59 17.04 4.59
CA TRP A 87 -11.39 17.87 4.42
C TRP A 87 -10.10 17.11 4.77
N PHE A 88 -10.10 16.33 5.86
CA PHE A 88 -8.98 15.47 6.24
C PHE A 88 -8.72 14.36 5.21
N VAL A 89 -9.79 13.77 4.65
CA VAL A 89 -9.71 12.80 3.56
C VAL A 89 -9.20 13.46 2.29
N ALA A 90 -9.62 14.68 1.94
CA ALA A 90 -9.13 15.39 0.76
C ALA A 90 -7.64 15.77 0.88
N ASP A 91 -7.19 16.15 2.08
CA ASP A 91 -5.80 16.53 2.34
C ASP A 91 -4.84 15.30 2.40
N ASN A 92 -5.36 14.13 2.82
CA ASN A 92 -4.61 12.86 2.83
C ASN A 92 -4.84 11.98 1.59
N SER A 93 -5.74 12.36 0.68
CA SER A 93 -5.96 11.63 -0.57
C SER A 93 -5.00 12.16 -1.63
N GLY A 94 -3.73 11.83 -1.46
CA GLY A 94 -2.74 11.95 -2.53
C GLY A 94 -3.26 11.28 -3.81
N GLN A 95 -3.00 11.92 -4.95
CA GLN A 95 -3.26 11.35 -6.27
C GLN A 95 -2.64 9.96 -6.36
N ARG A 96 -3.49 8.95 -6.57
CA ARG A 96 -3.06 7.57 -6.77
C ARG A 96 -2.57 7.44 -8.21
N LEU A 97 -1.26 7.32 -8.40
CA LEU A 97 -0.69 6.92 -9.68
C LEU A 97 -0.95 5.42 -9.92
N PRO A 98 -1.23 4.98 -11.16
CA PRO A 98 -1.36 3.57 -11.48
C PRO A 98 -0.10 2.80 -11.04
N GLY A 99 -0.25 1.77 -10.19
CA GLY A 99 0.85 0.87 -9.80
C GLY A 99 1.21 0.80 -8.31
N GLN A 100 0.48 1.47 -7.40
CA GLN A 100 0.72 1.32 -5.95
C GLN A 100 -0.19 0.24 -5.32
N SER A 101 0.42 -0.70 -4.59
CA SER A 101 -0.25 -1.81 -3.89
C SER A 101 -0.94 -1.32 -2.61
N ALA A 102 -2.11 -1.90 -2.30
CA ALA A 102 -2.97 -1.49 -1.18
C ALA A 102 -2.46 -1.89 0.21
N THR A 103 -1.40 -2.70 0.30
CA THR A 103 -0.84 -3.21 1.56
C THR A 103 0.57 -2.65 1.74
N GLY A 104 0.78 -1.88 2.81
CA GLY A 104 2.04 -1.21 3.10
C GLY A 104 3.25 -2.14 3.02
N GLY A 105 4.15 -1.82 2.09
CA GLY A 105 5.45 -2.41 1.93
C GLY A 105 6.23 -1.56 0.94
N ILE A 106 7.16 -0.74 1.44
CA ILE A 106 8.25 -0.20 0.62
C ILE A 106 9.29 -1.32 0.51
N GLU A 107 8.90 -2.45 -0.08
CA GLU A 107 9.83 -3.25 -0.86
C GLU A 107 9.56 -2.84 -2.30
N GLN A 108 10.59 -2.50 -3.08
CA GLN A 108 10.41 -2.22 -4.50
C GLN A 108 9.84 -3.49 -5.15
N SER A 109 8.51 -3.53 -5.33
CA SER A 109 7.86 -4.69 -5.93
C SER A 109 8.47 -4.98 -7.29
N THR A 110 8.50 -6.24 -7.72
CA THR A 110 8.99 -6.61 -9.05
C THR A 110 8.36 -5.76 -10.15
N ALA A 111 7.05 -5.47 -10.04
CA ALA A 111 6.33 -4.60 -10.95
C ALA A 111 6.88 -3.16 -11.00
N THR A 112 7.25 -2.60 -9.84
CA THR A 112 7.89 -1.27 -9.74
C THR A 112 9.29 -1.27 -10.36
N LEU A 113 10.08 -2.32 -10.16
CA LEU A 113 11.40 -2.46 -10.77
C LEU A 113 11.31 -2.59 -12.29
N LEU A 114 10.43 -3.47 -12.80
CA LEU A 114 10.18 -3.64 -14.24
C LEU A 114 9.72 -2.34 -14.90
N SER A 115 8.77 -1.63 -14.27
CA SER A 115 8.29 -0.35 -14.79
C SER A 115 9.40 0.69 -14.90
N GLN A 116 10.28 0.78 -13.91
CA GLN A 116 11.43 1.70 -13.94
C GLN A 116 12.45 1.27 -15.00
N ALA A 117 12.72 -0.03 -15.13
CA ALA A 117 13.65 -0.56 -16.11
C ALA A 117 13.23 -0.21 -17.54
N ARG A 118 11.94 -0.33 -17.87
CA ARG A 118 11.39 0.07 -19.19
C ARG A 118 11.60 1.55 -19.51
N LEU A 119 11.40 2.43 -18.52
CA LEU A 119 11.60 3.89 -18.68
C LEU A 119 13.07 4.24 -18.98
N LEU A 120 14.00 3.45 -18.42
CA LEU A 120 15.43 3.67 -18.54
C LEU A 120 16.06 2.91 -19.72
N ASN A 121 15.39 1.89 -20.25
CA ASN A 121 15.92 0.97 -21.28
C ASN A 121 16.66 1.67 -22.43
N PHE A 122 16.15 2.82 -22.90
CA PHE A 122 16.75 3.60 -23.98
C PHE A 122 17.55 4.83 -23.52
N ASN A 123 17.32 5.32 -22.29
CA ASN A 123 17.93 6.54 -21.77
C ASN A 123 19.19 6.26 -20.94
N ASP A 124 19.12 5.25 -20.09
CA ASP A 124 20.21 4.75 -19.25
C ASP A 124 20.20 3.21 -19.26
N PRO A 125 20.79 2.59 -20.30
CA PRO A 125 20.78 1.14 -20.44
C PRO A 125 21.54 0.44 -19.31
N ALA A 126 22.56 1.07 -18.71
CA ALA A 126 23.31 0.49 -17.61
C ALA A 126 22.46 0.41 -16.33
N GLN A 127 21.69 1.46 -16.03
CA GLN A 127 20.75 1.45 -14.93
C GLN A 127 19.58 0.49 -15.18
N ALA A 128 19.09 0.39 -16.42
CA ALA A 128 18.07 -0.59 -16.78
C ALA A 128 18.54 -2.05 -16.59
N ILE A 129 19.76 -2.40 -17.01
CA ILE A 129 20.38 -3.71 -16.73
C ILE A 129 20.40 -4.00 -15.22
N THR A 130 20.74 -2.99 -14.41
CA THR A 130 20.77 -3.12 -12.95
C THR A 130 19.40 -3.44 -12.40
N LEU A 131 18.35 -2.71 -12.83
CA LEU A 131 16.99 -2.96 -12.39
C LEU A 131 16.45 -4.33 -12.82
N TYR A 132 16.68 -4.75 -14.06
CA TYR A 132 16.31 -6.11 -14.49
C TYR A 132 17.09 -7.18 -13.71
N THR A 133 18.33 -6.90 -13.32
CA THR A 133 19.11 -7.81 -12.46
C THR A 133 18.51 -7.91 -11.06
N GLU A 134 18.03 -6.81 -10.48
CA GLU A 134 17.32 -6.86 -9.20
C GLU A 134 16.00 -7.64 -9.32
N VAL A 135 15.25 -7.48 -10.41
CA VAL A 135 14.07 -8.31 -10.68
C VAL A 135 14.43 -9.80 -10.66
N LEU A 136 15.52 -10.18 -11.35
CA LEU A 136 15.94 -11.58 -11.45
C LEU A 136 16.51 -12.17 -10.15
N LYS A 137 16.83 -11.34 -9.15
CA LYS A 137 17.13 -11.84 -7.79
C LYS A 137 15.87 -12.25 -7.04
N ILE A 138 14.73 -11.60 -7.34
CA ILE A 138 13.43 -11.86 -6.69
C ILE A 138 12.66 -12.94 -7.46
N GLU A 139 12.62 -12.81 -8.79
CA GLU A 139 11.96 -13.72 -9.73
C GLU A 139 12.98 -14.18 -10.79
N PRO A 140 13.77 -15.24 -10.52
CA PRO A 140 14.85 -15.69 -11.40
C PRO A 140 14.40 -16.09 -12.81
N ASP A 141 13.15 -16.49 -12.95
CA ASP A 141 12.54 -16.95 -14.20
C ASP A 141 11.59 -15.89 -14.79
N ASN A 142 11.70 -14.61 -14.43
CA ASN A 142 10.88 -13.57 -15.02
C ASN A 142 11.23 -13.39 -16.52
N PRO A 143 10.32 -13.73 -17.47
CA PRO A 143 10.65 -13.78 -18.89
C PRO A 143 10.99 -12.41 -19.46
N GLU A 144 10.35 -11.36 -18.95
CA GLU A 144 10.58 -9.99 -19.36
C GLU A 144 11.98 -9.50 -18.96
N ALA A 145 12.34 -9.69 -17.70
CA ALA A 145 13.64 -9.23 -17.20
C ALA A 145 14.80 -9.99 -17.86
N LEU A 146 14.66 -11.30 -18.07
CA LEU A 146 15.61 -12.10 -18.85
C LEU A 146 15.75 -11.55 -20.28
N THR A 147 14.62 -11.30 -20.94
CA THR A 147 14.59 -10.85 -22.34
C THR A 147 15.24 -9.50 -22.53
N TYR A 148 14.85 -8.49 -21.75
CA TYR A 148 15.35 -7.15 -21.96
C TYR A 148 16.75 -6.93 -21.36
N ARG A 149 17.13 -7.63 -20.27
CA ARG A 149 18.53 -7.63 -19.81
C ARG A 149 19.44 -8.22 -20.87
N SER A 150 19.05 -9.34 -21.49
CA SER A 150 19.79 -9.94 -22.59
C SER A 150 20.02 -8.94 -23.72
N TRP A 151 18.95 -8.29 -24.18
CA TRP A 151 19.04 -7.32 -25.27
C TRP A 151 19.97 -6.15 -24.96
N LEU A 152 19.88 -5.59 -23.75
CA LEU A 152 20.75 -4.50 -23.33
C LEU A 152 22.21 -4.95 -23.23
N LEU A 153 22.49 -6.13 -22.69
CA LEU A 153 23.84 -6.70 -22.66
C LEU A 153 24.41 -6.91 -24.07
N ALA A 154 23.59 -7.42 -24.99
CA ALA A 154 23.99 -7.55 -26.39
C ALA A 154 24.30 -6.17 -26.99
N LEU A 155 23.43 -5.19 -26.85
CA LEU A 155 23.67 -3.82 -27.34
C LEU A 155 24.95 -3.21 -26.75
N SER A 156 25.16 -3.33 -25.44
CA SER A 156 26.37 -2.83 -24.77
C SER A 156 27.65 -3.52 -25.23
N SER A 157 27.57 -4.72 -25.80
CA SER A 157 28.73 -5.47 -26.29
C SER A 157 29.36 -4.88 -27.56
N ARG A 158 28.64 -4.06 -28.34
CA ARG A 158 29.12 -3.53 -29.65
C ARG A 158 30.42 -2.75 -29.52
N GLU A 159 30.46 -1.86 -28.54
CA GLU A 159 31.56 -0.93 -28.29
C GLU A 159 32.52 -1.42 -27.19
N ALA A 160 32.28 -2.62 -26.65
CA ALA A 160 33.08 -3.19 -25.58
C ALA A 160 34.39 -3.79 -26.12
N SER A 161 35.39 -3.91 -25.24
CA SER A 161 36.60 -4.69 -25.54
C SER A 161 36.24 -6.16 -25.79
N GLU A 162 37.07 -6.88 -26.55
CA GLU A 162 36.77 -8.25 -26.97
C GLU A 162 36.47 -9.22 -25.81
N ASP A 163 37.19 -9.12 -24.70
CA ASP A 163 36.94 -9.96 -23.53
C ASP A 163 35.58 -9.66 -22.88
N ILE A 164 35.22 -8.37 -22.76
CA ILE A 164 33.92 -7.95 -22.23
C ILE A 164 32.79 -8.33 -23.19
N LYS A 165 33.00 -8.13 -24.49
CA LYS A 165 32.04 -8.48 -25.54
C LYS A 165 31.64 -9.95 -25.47
N LYS A 166 32.63 -10.86 -25.36
CA LYS A 166 32.37 -12.30 -25.24
C LYS A 166 31.53 -12.65 -24.02
N VAL A 167 31.86 -12.08 -22.86
CA VAL A 167 31.11 -12.33 -21.61
C VAL A 167 29.70 -11.77 -21.69
N ALA A 168 29.54 -10.54 -22.20
CA ALA A 168 28.24 -9.90 -22.36
C ALA A 168 27.33 -10.69 -23.32
N LEU A 169 27.84 -11.12 -24.48
CA LEU A 169 27.07 -11.92 -25.44
C LEU A 169 26.74 -13.32 -24.91
N ALA A 170 27.67 -13.99 -24.23
CA ALA A 170 27.40 -15.28 -23.60
C ALA A 170 26.28 -15.17 -22.53
N THR A 171 26.31 -14.09 -21.74
CA THR A 171 25.28 -13.82 -20.73
C THR A 171 23.93 -13.50 -21.39
N ALA A 172 23.93 -12.67 -22.44
CA ALA A 172 22.75 -12.35 -23.21
C ALA A 172 22.08 -13.60 -23.82
N LEU A 173 22.87 -14.49 -24.43
CA LEU A 173 22.36 -15.75 -25.00
C LEU A 173 21.81 -16.69 -23.92
N THR A 174 22.44 -16.73 -22.75
CA THR A 174 21.95 -17.52 -21.60
C THR A 174 20.59 -17.00 -21.14
N ASP A 175 20.49 -15.69 -20.91
CA ASP A 175 19.26 -15.05 -20.43
C ASP A 175 18.09 -15.22 -21.41
N ILE A 176 18.31 -14.92 -22.69
CA ILE A 176 17.24 -14.98 -23.70
C ILE A 176 16.77 -16.41 -23.97
N THR A 177 17.68 -17.38 -23.92
CA THR A 177 17.33 -18.80 -24.05
C THR A 177 16.51 -19.24 -22.85
N ARG A 178 16.90 -18.83 -21.64
CA ARG A 178 16.13 -19.10 -20.42
C ARG A 178 14.73 -18.48 -20.49
N ALA A 179 14.59 -17.26 -21.01
CA ALA A 179 13.29 -16.61 -21.18
C ALA A 179 12.34 -17.47 -22.04
N ILE A 180 12.85 -18.02 -23.15
CA ILE A 180 12.11 -18.89 -24.06
C ILE A 180 11.78 -20.25 -23.42
N GLU A 181 12.69 -20.80 -22.61
CA GLU A 181 12.45 -22.04 -21.87
C GLU A 181 11.33 -21.88 -20.85
N VAL A 182 11.28 -20.76 -20.15
CA VAL A 182 10.27 -20.46 -19.14
C VAL A 182 8.93 -20.12 -19.78
N ASP A 183 8.94 -19.26 -20.80
CA ASP A 183 7.74 -18.85 -21.53
C ASP A 183 8.00 -18.90 -23.04
N ASN A 184 7.56 -20.00 -23.65
CA ASN A 184 7.68 -20.22 -25.08
C ASN A 184 6.68 -19.41 -25.93
N THR A 185 5.85 -18.59 -25.30
CA THR A 185 4.91 -17.67 -25.95
C THR A 185 5.35 -16.21 -25.86
N TYR A 186 6.44 -15.91 -25.15
CA TYR A 186 6.98 -14.55 -25.02
C TYR A 186 7.68 -14.12 -26.31
N THR A 187 6.89 -13.56 -27.26
CA THR A 187 7.31 -13.23 -28.63
C THR A 187 8.58 -12.39 -28.69
N ASP A 188 8.72 -11.41 -27.81
CA ASP A 188 9.88 -10.50 -27.77
C ASP A 188 11.21 -11.27 -27.62
N ALA A 189 11.23 -12.37 -26.85
CA ALA A 189 12.43 -13.17 -26.67
C ALA A 189 12.90 -13.79 -28.00
N PHE A 190 11.96 -14.29 -28.80
CA PHE A 190 12.25 -14.84 -30.13
C PHE A 190 12.72 -13.75 -31.09
N CYS A 191 12.05 -12.60 -31.10
CA CYS A 191 12.45 -11.48 -31.95
C CYS A 191 13.89 -11.06 -31.66
N LEU A 192 14.21 -10.86 -30.38
CA LEU A 192 15.51 -10.37 -29.94
C LEU A 192 16.61 -11.44 -30.08
N LEU A 193 16.32 -12.72 -29.81
CA LEU A 193 17.27 -13.82 -30.07
C LEU A 193 17.67 -13.87 -31.54
N GLY A 194 16.71 -13.76 -32.46
CA GLY A 194 16.98 -13.73 -33.89
C GLY A 194 17.87 -12.55 -34.29
N ILE A 195 17.61 -11.37 -33.74
CA ILE A 195 18.44 -10.19 -33.97
C ILE A 195 19.85 -10.38 -33.38
N ILE A 196 19.98 -10.98 -32.19
CA ILE A 196 21.27 -11.26 -31.55
C ILE A 196 22.11 -12.19 -32.44
N ASN A 197 21.53 -13.31 -32.88
CA ASN A 197 22.21 -14.27 -33.74
C ASN A 197 22.68 -13.63 -35.05
N PHE A 198 21.82 -12.84 -35.70
CA PHE A 198 22.18 -12.24 -36.98
C PHE A 198 23.17 -11.08 -36.85
N ARG A 199 22.93 -10.15 -35.91
CA ARG A 199 23.67 -8.88 -35.85
C ARG A 199 24.95 -8.95 -35.03
N PHE A 200 25.06 -9.92 -34.11
CA PHE A 200 26.19 -10.02 -33.19
C PHE A 200 27.00 -11.29 -33.38
N LEU A 201 26.37 -12.39 -33.79
CA LEU A 201 27.08 -13.65 -34.06
C LEU A 201 27.35 -13.89 -35.55
N ASP A 202 26.83 -13.02 -36.43
CA ASP A 202 26.92 -13.18 -37.89
C ASP A 202 26.38 -14.54 -38.39
N ASP A 203 25.40 -15.08 -37.67
CA ASP A 203 24.83 -16.41 -37.92
C ASP A 203 23.38 -16.31 -38.41
N ALA A 204 23.23 -16.16 -39.72
CA ALA A 204 21.92 -16.10 -40.37
C ALA A 204 21.11 -17.40 -40.24
N GLU A 205 21.78 -18.57 -40.22
CA GLU A 205 21.10 -19.87 -40.08
C GLU A 205 20.48 -19.99 -38.68
N LEU A 206 21.24 -19.61 -37.66
CA LEU A 206 20.77 -19.63 -36.28
C LEU A 206 19.75 -18.51 -35.99
N ALA A 207 19.78 -17.41 -36.75
CA ALA A 207 18.82 -16.32 -36.63
C ALA A 207 17.44 -16.65 -37.21
N LYS A 208 17.38 -17.48 -38.25
CA LYS A 208 16.13 -17.70 -39.01
C LYS A 208 15.00 -18.32 -38.16
N PRO A 209 15.18 -19.46 -37.46
CA PRO A 209 14.09 -20.08 -36.69
C PRO A 209 13.46 -19.17 -35.62
N PRO A 210 14.21 -18.42 -34.79
CA PRO A 210 13.60 -17.51 -33.82
C PRO A 210 12.89 -16.32 -34.49
N LEU A 211 13.39 -15.79 -35.62
CA LEU A 211 12.67 -14.74 -36.35
C LEU A 211 11.37 -15.24 -36.99
N ASP A 212 11.34 -16.47 -37.50
CA ASP A 212 10.12 -17.09 -38.03
C ASP A 212 9.06 -17.23 -36.89
N LYS A 213 9.51 -17.62 -35.68
CA LYS A 213 8.64 -17.64 -34.49
C LYS A 213 8.18 -16.25 -34.06
N CYS A 214 9.07 -15.26 -34.09
CA CYS A 214 8.73 -13.86 -33.81
C CYS A 214 7.57 -13.39 -34.70
N LEU A 215 7.68 -13.60 -36.02
CA LEU A 215 6.61 -13.25 -36.97
C LEU A 215 5.31 -14.01 -36.71
N ALA A 216 5.39 -15.31 -36.42
CA ALA A 216 4.22 -16.11 -36.06
C ALA A 216 3.54 -15.64 -34.78
N GLY A 217 4.29 -15.05 -33.84
CA GLY A 217 3.81 -14.43 -32.62
C GLY A 217 3.12 -13.07 -32.81
N ASN A 218 2.97 -12.60 -34.05
CA ASN A 218 2.31 -11.35 -34.44
C ASN A 218 2.80 -10.12 -33.64
N PRO A 219 4.06 -9.66 -33.87
CA PRO A 219 4.62 -8.51 -33.18
C PRO A 219 3.76 -7.25 -33.35
N PRO A 220 3.88 -6.26 -32.44
CA PRO A 220 3.20 -4.97 -32.60
C PRO A 220 3.47 -4.35 -33.97
N HIS A 221 2.43 -3.74 -34.58
CA HIS A 221 2.50 -3.22 -35.94
C HIS A 221 3.60 -2.17 -36.14
N GLU A 222 3.90 -1.41 -35.08
CA GLU A 222 4.97 -0.43 -35.04
C GLU A 222 6.36 -1.05 -35.24
N VAL A 223 6.54 -2.31 -34.85
CA VAL A 223 7.81 -3.04 -34.89
C VAL A 223 7.87 -4.02 -36.07
N LEU A 224 6.73 -4.43 -36.65
CA LEU A 224 6.65 -5.35 -37.79
C LEU A 224 7.56 -4.96 -38.95
N GLY A 225 7.60 -3.67 -39.32
CA GLY A 225 8.44 -3.19 -40.41
C GLY A 225 9.94 -3.44 -40.16
N LEU A 226 10.38 -3.27 -38.91
CA LEU A 226 11.75 -3.55 -38.50
C LEU A 226 12.04 -5.06 -38.55
N VAL A 227 11.14 -5.88 -38.02
CA VAL A 227 11.31 -7.35 -38.01
C VAL A 227 11.35 -7.89 -39.45
N ASN A 228 10.41 -7.46 -40.31
CA ASN A 228 10.37 -7.88 -41.72
C ASN A 228 11.68 -7.53 -42.45
N SER A 229 12.21 -6.33 -42.24
CA SER A 229 13.49 -5.92 -42.84
C SER A 229 14.65 -6.82 -42.42
N ILE A 230 14.67 -7.28 -41.16
CA ILE A 230 15.70 -8.20 -40.67
C ILE A 230 15.50 -9.60 -41.23
N VAL A 231 14.26 -10.08 -41.32
CA VAL A 231 13.90 -11.37 -41.92
C VAL A 231 14.33 -11.43 -43.38
N ASP A 232 14.10 -10.37 -44.16
CA ASP A 232 14.54 -10.29 -45.55
C ASP A 232 16.06 -10.40 -45.68
N GLN A 233 16.81 -9.70 -44.80
CA GLN A 233 18.27 -9.77 -44.76
C GLN A 233 18.77 -11.18 -44.39
N VAL A 234 18.15 -11.82 -43.40
CA VAL A 234 18.48 -13.18 -42.99
C VAL A 234 18.19 -14.18 -44.11
N ASN A 235 17.03 -14.09 -44.75
CA ASN A 235 16.68 -14.98 -45.86
C ASN A 235 17.65 -14.84 -47.05
N ALA A 236 18.05 -13.60 -47.39
CA ALA A 236 19.04 -13.36 -48.43
C ALA A 236 20.42 -13.93 -48.06
N ALA A 237 20.84 -13.81 -46.80
CA ALA A 237 22.12 -14.33 -46.31
C ALA A 237 22.15 -15.87 -46.28
N VAL A 238 21.04 -16.52 -45.93
CA VAL A 238 20.87 -17.98 -45.97
C VAL A 238 20.88 -18.49 -47.41
N ALA A 239 20.16 -17.83 -48.32
CA ALA A 239 20.08 -18.24 -49.72
C ALA A 239 21.37 -18.03 -50.53
N GLY A 240 22.26 -17.15 -50.06
CA GLY A 240 23.54 -16.84 -50.72
C GLY A 240 24.71 -17.73 -50.29
N LYS A 241 24.52 -18.66 -49.35
CA LYS A 241 25.51 -19.66 -48.93
C LYS A 241 25.34 -20.96 -49.71
#